data_AF-A0A6P0T5Q5-F1
#
_entry.id   AF-A0A6P0T5Q5-F1
#
_cell.length_a   1.000
_cell.length_b   1.000
_cell.length_c   1.000
_cell.angle_alpha   90.00
_cell.angle_beta   90.00
_cell.angle_gamma   90.00
#
_symmetry.space_group_name_H-M   'P 1'
#
loop_
_entity.id
_entity.type
_entity.pdbx_description
1 polymer ?
#
loop_
_entity_poly.entity_id
_entity_poly.type
_entity_poly.pdbx_seq_one_letter_code
_entity_poly.pdbx_strand_id
1 'polypeptide(L)'
;MVLQPPSPPSISPREMNLLRIAASMAWCDGELSAEEASVMIERLSAVFEHSPEKQEPIKVELQSYLDQNIPLDELVPKLKTQEEKELVLRLGYEVIRASARSPEEEVVNDDETLAYNRLKQLLALPSDVMTQIENEVEANRPPSEALFDALARQLGAFSQ
;
A
#
# COMPACT_ATOMS: atom_id res chain seq x y z
N MET A 1 10.78 -30.06 25.83
CA MET A 1 10.74 -28.70 25.26
C MET A 1 9.40 -28.55 24.58
N VAL A 2 8.50 -27.75 25.16
CA VAL A 2 7.23 -27.40 24.51
C VAL A 2 7.56 -26.39 23.42
N LEU A 3 7.36 -26.79 22.16
CA LEU A 3 7.38 -25.89 21.02
C LEU A 3 6.26 -24.87 21.27
N GLN A 4 6.61 -23.67 21.73
CA GLN A 4 5.68 -22.56 21.68
C GLN A 4 5.29 -22.42 20.21
N PRO A 5 3.98 -22.43 19.87
CA PRO A 5 3.58 -22.09 18.51
C PRO A 5 4.20 -20.72 18.19
N PRO A 6 4.71 -20.51 16.97
CA PRO A 6 5.14 -19.17 16.58
C PRO A 6 4.00 -18.22 16.92
N SER A 7 4.31 -17.12 17.63
CA SER A 7 3.36 -16.06 17.91
C SER A 7 2.58 -15.80 16.62
N PRO A 8 1.24 -15.68 16.66
CA PRO A 8 0.50 -15.33 15.46
C PRO A 8 1.15 -14.08 14.85
N PRO A 9 1.32 -14.02 13.52
CA PRO A 9 1.90 -12.85 12.89
C PRO A 9 1.10 -11.64 13.35
N SER A 10 1.80 -10.59 13.79
CA SER A 10 1.15 -9.39 14.31
C SER A 10 0.30 -8.68 13.24
N ILE A 11 0.52 -9.03 11.96
CA ILE A 11 -0.20 -8.54 10.79
C ILE A 11 -1.03 -9.71 10.22
N SER A 12 -2.32 -9.49 10.00
CA SER A 12 -3.20 -10.49 9.39
C SER A 12 -2.84 -10.71 7.91
N PRO A 13 -3.16 -11.89 7.33
CA PRO A 13 -2.94 -12.14 5.91
C PRO A 13 -3.63 -11.14 4.98
N ARG A 14 -4.72 -10.51 5.43
CA ARG A 14 -5.46 -9.49 4.66
C ARG A 14 -4.67 -8.19 4.60
N GLU A 15 -4.25 -7.68 5.76
CA GLU A 15 -3.42 -6.47 5.87
C GLU A 15 -2.12 -6.62 5.09
N MET A 16 -1.51 -7.81 5.16
CA MET A 16 -0.31 -8.13 4.40
C MET A 16 -0.54 -8.06 2.88
N ASN A 17 -1.70 -8.51 2.37
CA ASN A 17 -2.00 -8.38 0.94
C ASN A 17 -2.22 -6.92 0.54
N LEU A 18 -2.95 -6.14 1.35
CA LEU A 18 -3.17 -4.71 1.09
C LEU A 18 -1.84 -3.95 1.05
N LEU A 19 -0.96 -4.24 2.02
CA LEU A 19 0.37 -3.67 2.10
C LEU A 19 1.19 -3.94 0.84
N ARG A 20 1.25 -5.21 0.43
CA ARG A 20 2.04 -5.63 -0.71
C ARG A 20 1.52 -5.01 -2.00
N ILE A 21 0.21 -4.81 -2.12
CA ILE A 21 -0.36 -4.12 -3.28
C ILE A 21 0.04 -2.65 -3.29
N ALA A 22 -0.15 -1.94 -2.17
CA ALA A 22 0.22 -0.53 -2.06
C ALA A 22 1.73 -0.33 -2.31
N ALA A 23 2.56 -1.22 -1.76
CA ALA A 23 3.99 -1.25 -2.03
C ALA A 23 4.28 -1.53 -3.51
N SER A 24 3.67 -2.54 -4.12
CA SER A 24 3.90 -2.85 -5.55
C SER A 24 3.55 -1.67 -6.46
N MET A 25 2.54 -0.88 -6.10
CA MET A 25 2.20 0.36 -6.80
C MET A 25 3.29 1.43 -6.61
N ALA A 26 3.89 1.53 -5.42
CA ALA A 26 5.02 2.43 -5.16
C ALA A 26 6.31 1.98 -5.84
N TRP A 27 6.44 0.68 -6.10
CA TRP A 27 7.56 0.08 -6.83
C TRP A 27 7.42 0.16 -8.36
N CYS A 28 6.25 0.57 -8.87
CA CYS A 28 5.96 0.49 -10.31
C CYS A 28 6.94 1.28 -11.17
N ASP A 29 7.42 2.43 -10.70
CA ASP A 29 8.39 3.25 -11.41
C ASP A 29 9.84 2.72 -11.28
N GLY A 30 10.04 1.63 -10.53
CA GLY A 30 11.37 1.08 -10.23
C GLY A 30 12.18 1.94 -9.24
N GLU A 31 11.64 3.05 -8.75
CA GLU A 31 12.31 3.98 -7.84
C GLU A 31 11.54 4.15 -6.52
N LEU A 32 11.53 3.10 -5.69
CA LEU A 32 11.34 3.30 -4.25
C LEU A 32 12.73 3.38 -3.62
N SER A 33 13.13 4.56 -3.15
CA SER A 33 14.41 4.68 -2.47
C SER A 33 14.40 3.83 -1.19
N ALA A 34 15.57 3.31 -0.80
CA ALA A 34 15.72 2.62 0.48
C ALA A 34 15.28 3.50 1.66
N GLU A 35 15.39 4.83 1.53
CA GLU A 35 14.90 5.80 2.51
C GLU A 35 13.36 5.82 2.56
N GLU A 36 12.68 5.83 1.41
CA GLU A 36 11.20 5.81 1.34
C GLU A 36 10.64 4.48 1.82
N ALA A 37 11.29 3.36 1.47
CA ALA A 37 10.96 2.04 2.00
C ALA A 37 11.12 2.00 3.52
N SER A 38 12.20 2.56 4.07
CA SER A 38 12.44 2.60 5.52
C SER A 38 11.41 3.46 6.24
N VAL A 39 11.06 4.63 5.68
CA VAL A 39 10.01 5.50 6.21
C VAL A 39 8.66 4.77 6.17
N MET A 40 8.33 4.13 5.05
CA MET A 40 7.12 3.33 4.91
C MET A 40 7.05 2.22 5.97
N ILE A 41 8.09 1.41 6.09
CA ILE A 41 8.19 0.35 7.11
C ILE A 41 8.00 0.91 8.53
N GLU A 42 8.62 2.06 8.82
CA GLU A 42 8.50 2.69 10.13
C GLU A 42 7.07 3.15 10.43
N ARG A 43 6.41 3.85 9.50
CA ARG A 43 5.03 4.32 9.69
C ARG A 43 4.04 3.17 9.80
N LEU A 44 4.21 2.15 8.97
CA LEU A 44 3.38 0.95 9.02
C LEU A 44 3.57 0.17 10.31
N SER A 45 4.80 0.04 10.79
CA SER A 45 5.08 -0.63 12.06
C SER A 45 4.35 0.04 13.22
N ALA A 46 4.25 1.37 13.20
CA ALA A 46 3.53 2.15 14.21
C ALA A 46 2.00 2.00 14.14
N VAL A 47 1.48 1.58 12.99
CA VAL A 47 0.05 1.33 12.79
C VAL A 47 -0.35 -0.07 13.21
N PHE A 48 0.43 -1.08 12.83
CA PHE A 48 0.14 -2.47 13.20
C PHE A 48 0.45 -2.75 14.66
N GLU A 49 1.40 -2.03 15.25
CA GLU A 49 1.79 -2.26 16.63
C GLU A 49 2.25 -0.98 17.32
N HIS A 50 1.52 -0.63 18.37
CA HIS A 50 1.82 0.53 19.20
C HIS A 50 2.85 0.22 20.29
N SER A 51 3.17 -1.06 20.50
CA SER A 51 4.15 -1.49 21.51
C SER A 51 5.58 -1.37 20.94
N PRO A 52 6.44 -0.51 21.49
CA PRO A 52 7.81 -0.32 20.97
C PRO A 52 8.63 -1.61 21.00
N GLU A 53 8.40 -2.47 21.98
CA GLU A 53 9.01 -3.79 22.14
C GLU A 53 8.67 -4.81 21.03
N LYS A 54 7.60 -4.57 20.27
CA LYS A 54 7.16 -5.43 19.15
C LYS A 54 7.26 -4.74 17.78
N GLN A 55 7.67 -3.48 17.74
CA GLN A 55 7.86 -2.77 16.47
C GLN A 55 9.05 -3.30 15.68
N GLU A 56 10.19 -3.56 16.33
CA GLU A 56 11.38 -4.12 15.68
C GLU A 56 11.10 -5.41 14.88
N PRO A 57 10.44 -6.45 15.44
CA PRO A 57 10.14 -7.65 14.67
C PRO A 57 9.16 -7.37 13.52
N ILE A 58 8.19 -6.48 13.70
CA ILE A 58 7.27 -6.07 12.61
C ILE A 58 8.02 -5.35 11.49
N LYS A 59 8.97 -4.47 11.79
CA LYS A 59 9.76 -3.78 10.77
C LYS A 59 10.51 -4.79 9.90
N VAL A 60 11.11 -5.81 10.51
CA VAL A 60 11.81 -6.89 9.80
C VAL A 60 10.84 -7.71 8.94
N GLU A 61 9.66 -8.05 9.46
CA GLU A 61 8.63 -8.75 8.68
C GLU A 61 8.17 -7.91 7.48
N LEU A 62 7.84 -6.64 7.70
CA LEU A 62 7.44 -5.70 6.65
C LEU A 62 8.51 -5.59 5.56
N GLN A 63 9.78 -5.46 5.94
CA GLN A 63 10.89 -5.41 4.99
C GLN A 63 10.98 -6.69 4.16
N SER A 64 10.91 -7.85 4.83
CA SER A 64 10.91 -9.16 4.16
C SER A 64 9.71 -9.33 3.20
N TYR A 65 8.58 -8.68 3.49
CA TYR A 65 7.41 -8.67 2.61
C TYR A 65 7.55 -7.73 1.42
N LEU A 66 8.20 -6.58 1.59
CA LEU A 66 8.50 -5.66 0.49
C LEU A 66 9.51 -6.28 -0.49
N ASP A 67 10.52 -6.98 0.03
CA ASP A 67 11.54 -7.66 -0.78
C ASP A 67 10.98 -8.80 -1.66
N GLN A 68 9.83 -9.38 -1.28
CA GLN A 68 9.22 -10.48 -2.03
C GLN A 68 8.61 -10.06 -3.38
N ASN A 69 8.51 -8.76 -3.66
CA ASN A 69 8.06 -8.17 -4.93
C ASN A 69 7.03 -9.02 -5.70
N ILE A 70 5.86 -9.23 -5.07
CA ILE A 70 4.80 -10.09 -5.59
C ILE A 70 3.93 -9.27 -6.56
N PRO A 71 3.68 -9.74 -7.79
CA PRO A 71 2.90 -8.99 -8.77
C PRO A 71 1.43 -8.80 -8.33
N LEU A 72 0.83 -7.68 -8.75
CA LEU A 72 -0.56 -7.32 -8.47
C LEU A 72 -1.54 -8.42 -8.89
N ASP A 73 -1.27 -9.11 -10.01
CA ASP A 73 -2.09 -10.22 -10.51
C ASP A 73 -2.23 -11.37 -9.49
N GLU A 74 -1.28 -11.55 -8.57
CA GLU A 74 -1.38 -12.56 -7.51
C GLU A 74 -2.01 -12.03 -6.22
N LEU A 75 -1.97 -10.72 -5.98
CA LEU A 75 -2.44 -10.11 -4.75
C LEU A 75 -3.90 -9.66 -4.86
N VAL A 76 -4.29 -9.06 -5.98
CA VAL A 76 -5.66 -8.55 -6.20
C VAL A 76 -6.73 -9.66 -6.09
N PRO A 77 -6.51 -10.89 -6.60
CA PRO A 77 -7.48 -11.98 -6.42
C PRO A 77 -7.64 -12.44 -4.97
N LYS A 78 -6.71 -12.09 -4.08
CA LYS A 78 -6.78 -12.42 -2.64
C LYS A 78 -7.70 -11.47 -1.88
N LEU A 79 -8.05 -10.32 -2.46
CA LEU A 79 -9.03 -9.38 -1.91
C LEU A 79 -10.42 -10.00 -2.01
N LYS A 80 -11.06 -10.18 -0.86
CA LYS A 80 -12.36 -10.85 -0.73
C LYS A 80 -13.52 -9.87 -0.69
N THR A 81 -13.30 -8.66 -0.18
CA THR A 81 -14.36 -7.65 -0.04
C THR A 81 -14.22 -6.54 -1.08
N GLN A 82 -15.34 -5.86 -1.34
CA GLN A 82 -15.34 -4.70 -2.21
C GLN A 82 -14.56 -3.54 -1.58
N GLU A 83 -14.70 -3.36 -0.27
CA GLU A 83 -13.98 -2.33 0.49
C GLU A 83 -12.45 -2.50 0.39
N GLU A 84 -11.94 -3.74 0.43
CA GLU A 84 -10.51 -4.03 0.22
C GLU A 84 -10.05 -3.60 -1.19
N LYS A 85 -10.90 -3.81 -2.20
CA LYS A 85 -10.62 -3.43 -3.58
C LYS A 85 -10.64 -1.91 -3.77
N GLU A 86 -11.60 -1.24 -3.16
CA GLU A 86 -11.73 0.22 -3.18
C GLU A 86 -10.55 0.88 -2.49
N LEU A 87 -10.17 0.36 -1.32
CA LEU A 87 -8.98 0.82 -0.60
C LEU A 87 -7.74 0.66 -1.47
N VAL A 88 -7.53 -0.52 -2.07
CA VAL A 88 -6.38 -0.76 -2.95
C VAL A 88 -6.35 0.19 -4.15
N LEU A 89 -7.51 0.46 -4.77
CA LEU A 89 -7.59 1.43 -5.85
C LEU A 89 -7.16 2.82 -5.39
N ARG A 90 -7.70 3.24 -4.25
CA ARG A 90 -7.41 4.53 -3.62
C ARG A 90 -5.92 4.68 -3.34
N LEU A 91 -5.33 3.67 -2.70
CA LEU A 91 -3.91 3.65 -2.37
C LEU A 91 -3.04 3.66 -3.62
N GLY A 92 -3.37 2.85 -4.62
CA GLY A 92 -2.64 2.84 -5.90
C GLY A 92 -2.68 4.21 -6.59
N TYR A 93 -3.83 4.88 -6.57
CA TYR A 93 -3.98 6.20 -7.16
C TYR A 93 -3.27 7.30 -6.35
N GLU A 94 -3.34 7.25 -5.02
CA GLU A 94 -2.58 8.16 -4.13
C GLU A 94 -1.07 8.05 -4.39
N VAL A 95 -0.57 6.83 -4.54
CA VAL A 95 0.85 6.54 -4.74
C VAL A 95 1.37 7.06 -6.08
N ILE A 96 0.74 6.70 -7.21
CA ILE A 96 1.19 7.18 -8.53
C ILE A 96 1.16 8.71 -8.61
N ARG A 97 0.20 9.36 -7.96
CA ARG A 97 0.08 10.83 -7.97
C ARG A 97 1.02 11.55 -7.02
N ALA A 98 1.49 10.86 -5.99
CA ALA A 98 2.49 11.36 -5.05
C ALA A 98 3.91 11.13 -5.55
N SER A 99 4.11 10.09 -6.37
CA SER A 99 5.35 9.81 -7.09
C SER A 99 5.68 10.87 -8.16
N ALA A 100 4.69 11.65 -8.62
CA ALA A 100 4.89 12.82 -9.47
C ALA A 100 5.90 13.82 -8.85
N ARG A 101 7.18 13.68 -9.23
CA ARG A 101 8.34 14.33 -8.60
C ARG A 101 8.35 15.86 -8.73
N SER A 102 7.58 16.41 -9.68
CA SER A 102 7.50 17.84 -9.91
C SER A 102 6.06 18.25 -10.26
N PRO A 103 5.55 19.38 -9.73
CA PRO A 103 4.26 19.95 -10.17
C PRO A 103 4.28 20.41 -11.64
N GLU A 104 5.44 20.42 -12.29
CA GLU A 104 5.65 20.83 -13.70
C GLU A 104 5.97 19.65 -14.64
N GLU A 105 6.14 18.42 -14.13
CA GLU A 105 6.28 17.20 -14.95
C GLU A 105 4.91 16.54 -15.18
N GLU A 106 4.79 15.72 -16.23
CA GLU A 106 3.59 14.91 -16.45
C GLU A 106 3.29 14.09 -15.20
N VAL A 107 2.06 14.27 -14.68
CA VAL A 107 1.64 13.88 -13.32
C VAL A 107 1.71 12.36 -13.07
N VAL A 108 1.86 11.55 -14.13
CA VAL A 108 1.97 10.09 -14.10
C VAL A 108 2.76 9.68 -15.36
N ASN A 109 3.78 8.84 -15.24
CA ASN A 109 4.48 8.34 -16.43
C ASN A 109 3.72 7.17 -17.11
N ASP A 110 4.22 6.68 -18.25
CA ASP A 110 3.59 5.58 -18.98
C ASP A 110 3.57 4.27 -18.16
N ASP A 111 4.62 3.97 -17.41
CA ASP A 111 4.74 2.76 -16.59
C ASP A 111 3.77 2.74 -15.40
N GLU A 112 3.66 3.84 -14.67
CA GLU A 112 2.70 4.07 -13.58
C GLU A 112 1.26 4.00 -14.10
N THR A 113 1.01 4.61 -15.25
CA THR A 113 -0.30 4.53 -15.93
C THR A 113 -0.62 3.08 -16.30
N LEU A 114 0.37 2.31 -16.75
CA LEU A 114 0.21 0.92 -17.15
C LEU A 114 -0.07 0.02 -15.94
N ALA A 115 0.65 0.19 -14.82
CA ALA A 115 0.34 -0.55 -13.59
C ALA A 115 -0.99 -0.15 -12.98
N TYR A 116 -1.34 1.13 -12.97
CA TYR A 116 -2.64 1.57 -12.46
C TYR A 116 -3.79 1.06 -13.33
N ASN A 117 -3.65 1.08 -14.64
CA ASN A 117 -4.63 0.46 -15.53
C ASN A 117 -4.73 -1.05 -15.32
N ARG A 118 -3.60 -1.73 -15.08
CA ARG A 118 -3.59 -3.15 -14.74
C ARG A 118 -4.31 -3.42 -13.42
N LEU A 119 -4.08 -2.58 -12.40
CA LEU A 119 -4.80 -2.64 -11.13
C LEU A 119 -6.31 -2.48 -11.34
N LYS A 120 -6.74 -1.47 -12.12
CA LYS A 120 -8.16 -1.25 -12.46
C LYS A 120 -8.80 -2.47 -13.13
N GLN A 121 -8.10 -3.09 -14.08
CA GLN A 121 -8.57 -4.31 -14.75
C GLN A 121 -8.72 -5.48 -13.77
N LEU A 122 -7.77 -5.66 -12.85
CA LEU A 122 -7.78 -6.76 -11.88
C LEU A 122 -8.87 -6.57 -10.81
N LEU A 123 -9.09 -5.34 -10.36
CA LEU A 123 -10.11 -5.04 -9.34
C LEU A 123 -11.53 -5.27 -9.88
N ALA A 124 -11.72 -5.03 -11.18
CA ALA A 124 -13.00 -5.16 -11.89
C ALA A 124 -14.14 -4.39 -11.19
N LEU A 125 -13.82 -3.20 -10.65
CA LEU A 125 -14.79 -2.32 -10.00
C LEU A 125 -15.63 -1.54 -11.02
N PRO A 126 -16.83 -1.07 -10.65
CA PRO A 126 -17.61 -0.17 -11.48
C PRO A 126 -16.86 1.14 -11.72
N SER A 127 -16.94 1.67 -12.95
CA SER A 127 -16.30 2.95 -13.31
C SER A 127 -16.81 4.13 -12.47
N ASP A 128 -18.06 4.06 -11.99
CA ASP A 128 -18.66 5.06 -11.10
C ASP A 128 -17.89 5.15 -9.77
N VAL A 129 -17.65 3.99 -9.14
CA VAL A 129 -16.88 3.87 -7.89
C VAL A 129 -15.43 4.29 -8.11
N MET A 130 -14.81 3.87 -9.22
CA MET A 130 -13.44 4.27 -9.54
C MET A 130 -13.31 5.79 -9.63
N THR A 131 -14.21 6.42 -10.38
CA THR A 131 -14.21 7.88 -10.58
C THR A 131 -14.46 8.61 -9.26
N GLN A 132 -15.34 8.10 -8.41
CA GLN A 132 -15.59 8.67 -7.09
C GLN A 132 -14.33 8.63 -6.22
N ILE A 133 -13.66 7.48 -6.14
CA ILE A 133 -12.43 7.32 -5.35
C ILE A 133 -11.31 8.22 -5.89
N GLU A 134 -11.12 8.26 -7.21
CA GLU A 134 -10.13 9.13 -7.85
C GLU A 134 -10.38 10.60 -7.46
N ASN A 135 -11.63 11.08 -7.55
CA ASN A 135 -11.98 12.45 -7.14
C ASN A 135 -11.77 12.71 -5.64
N GLU A 136 -12.09 11.75 -4.77
CA GLU A 136 -11.88 11.89 -3.31
C GLU A 136 -10.40 12.03 -2.96
N VAL A 137 -9.54 11.27 -3.65
CA VAL A 137 -8.08 11.36 -3.53
C VAL A 137 -7.58 12.68 -4.08
N GLU A 138 -8.08 13.13 -5.21
CA GLU A 138 -7.73 14.44 -5.77
C GLU A 138 -8.07 15.58 -4.80
N ALA A 139 -9.24 15.52 -4.18
CA ALA A 139 -9.70 16.52 -3.22
C ALA A 139 -8.89 16.50 -1.91
N ASN A 140 -8.44 15.33 -1.46
CA ASN A 140 -7.72 15.16 -0.20
C ASN A 140 -6.22 14.88 -0.37
N ARG A 141 -5.61 15.39 -1.44
CA ARG A 141 -4.21 15.11 -1.79
C ARG A 141 -3.28 15.40 -0.61
N PRO A 142 -2.65 14.38 0.01
CA PRO A 142 -1.59 14.61 0.95
C PRO A 142 -0.31 15.01 0.18
N PRO A 143 0.57 15.85 0.76
CA PRO A 143 1.91 16.04 0.22
C PRO A 143 2.65 14.69 0.17
N SER A 144 3.58 14.54 -0.77
CA SER A 144 4.33 13.28 -1.00
C SER A 144 4.99 12.74 0.27
N GLU A 145 5.56 13.59 1.12
CA GLU A 145 6.12 13.20 2.42
C GLU A 145 5.08 12.63 3.41
N ALA A 146 3.81 13.01 3.26
CA ALA A 146 2.69 12.52 4.09
C ALA A 146 1.91 11.37 3.45
N LEU A 147 2.29 10.92 2.25
CA LEU A 147 1.65 9.79 1.57
C LEU A 147 1.72 8.54 2.43
N PHE A 148 2.91 8.20 2.95
CA PHE A 148 3.09 7.00 3.77
C PHE A 148 2.33 7.09 5.10
N ASP A 149 2.17 8.29 5.65
CA ASP A 149 1.32 8.52 6.82
C ASP A 149 -0.17 8.35 6.49
N ALA A 150 -0.62 8.81 5.33
CA ALA A 150 -1.99 8.62 4.87
C ALA A 150 -2.28 7.13 4.60
N LEU A 151 -1.36 6.44 3.91
CA LEU A 151 -1.39 4.99 3.67
C LEU A 151 -1.52 4.21 4.98
N ALA A 152 -0.59 4.48 5.92
CA ALA A 152 -0.57 3.81 7.20
C ALA A 152 -1.88 4.09 7.96
N ARG A 153 -2.36 5.33 7.97
CA ARG A 153 -3.62 5.69 8.64
C ARG A 153 -4.84 5.01 8.03
N GLN A 154 -4.92 4.89 6.70
CA GLN A 154 -6.01 4.19 6.03
C GLN A 154 -5.99 2.69 6.31
N LEU A 155 -4.81 2.07 6.29
CA LEU A 155 -4.64 0.66 6.66
C LEU A 155 -5.02 0.41 8.13
N GLY A 156 -4.61 1.30 9.04
CA GLY A 156 -4.96 1.22 10.46
C GLY A 156 -6.46 1.34 10.71
N ALA A 157 -7.14 2.24 9.98
CA ALA A 157 -8.59 2.37 10.06
C ALA A 157 -9.33 1.10 9.57
N PHE A 158 -8.70 0.33 8.68
CA PHE A 158 -9.24 -0.92 8.14
C PHE A 158 -8.87 -2.16 8.98
N SER A 159 -7.89 -2.02 9.88
CA SER A 159 -7.39 -3.07 10.78
C SER A 159 -8.17 -3.16 12.11
N GLN A 160 -8.91 -2.12 12.49
CA GLN A 160 -9.75 -2.08 13.70
C GLN A 160 -11.07 -2.85 13.55
#